data_AF-A0A8D0F0V9-F1
#
_entry.id   AF-A0A8D0F0V9-F1
#
_cell.length_a   1.000
_cell.length_b   1.000
_cell.length_c   1.000
_cell.angle_alpha   90.00
_cell.angle_beta   90.00
_cell.angle_gamma   90.00
#
_symmetry.space_group_name_H-M   'P 1'
#
loop_
_entity.id
_entity.type
_entity.pdbx_description
1 polymer ?
#
loop_
_entity_poly.entity_id
_entity_poly.type
_entity_poly.pdbx_seq_one_letter_code
_entity_poly.pdbx_strand_id
1 'polypeptide(L)'
;MAPATPRGAGVWRQTRALLFKNCLIKCRTKKSSVQEVLFPLFFLFWLILMSMMHPHRKYSEAANTNLGTLDTSMLVNFVIGYTPPTRVAREIMKKVSSDNFEDGIITEEYLSEEELQEASAFKPSNFVGVVFNDAMSYQLRFPDSVAMSSIYMESRASCSNLRKGCESVTYWSSGFTALQACIDAAIIQLKTNQSVWEQLELTRAMVMGEAAVVEIDNFPRAIILIYLVIAFSPFGYYLAIHIVAEKERKLKEFLKILGLHDTAFWYVSVWYNLFFIKEIQSL
;
A
#
# COMPACT_ATOMS: atom_id res chain seq x y z
N MET A 1 20.42 81.73 10.75
CA MET A 1 19.01 81.39 10.41
C MET A 1 19.05 80.07 9.66
N ALA A 2 18.89 78.94 10.35
CA ALA A 2 18.88 77.60 9.75
C ALA A 2 17.43 77.09 9.72
N PRO A 3 16.96 76.49 8.60
CA PRO A 3 15.58 76.09 8.44
C PRO A 3 15.30 74.82 9.24
N ALA A 4 14.15 74.78 9.92
CA ALA A 4 13.69 73.61 10.64
C ALA A 4 13.28 72.50 9.67
N THR A 5 13.98 71.37 9.71
CA THR A 5 13.58 70.14 9.02
C THR A 5 12.35 69.53 9.71
N PRO A 6 11.32 69.08 8.97
CA PRO A 6 10.13 68.49 9.57
C PRO A 6 10.50 67.15 10.22
N ARG A 7 10.11 66.97 11.49
CA ARG A 7 10.28 65.71 12.23
C ARG A 7 9.42 64.63 11.58
N GLY A 8 10.02 63.82 10.71
CA GLY A 8 9.40 62.60 10.19
C GLY A 8 9.06 61.67 11.37
N ALA A 9 7.79 61.28 11.48
CA ALA A 9 7.37 60.31 12.48
C ALA A 9 8.12 58.99 12.24
N GLY A 10 8.89 58.52 13.22
CA GLY A 10 9.67 57.30 13.09
C GLY A 10 8.78 56.10 12.72
N VAL A 11 9.24 55.30 11.76
CA VAL A 11 8.54 54.14 11.18
C VAL A 11 7.94 53.23 12.27
N TRP A 12 8.66 53.03 13.38
CA TRP A 12 8.20 52.24 14.54
C TRP A 12 6.96 52.80 15.25
N ARG A 13 6.85 54.13 15.35
CA ARG A 13 5.69 54.79 15.98
C ARG A 13 4.46 54.67 15.09
N GLN A 14 4.65 54.74 13.78
CA GLN A 14 3.60 54.55 12.78
C GLN A 14 3.13 53.09 12.71
N THR A 15 4.05 52.12 12.70
CA THR A 15 3.70 50.68 12.72
C THR A 15 2.98 50.29 14.00
N ARG A 16 3.40 50.80 15.18
CA ARG A 16 2.71 50.56 16.45
C ARG A 16 1.29 51.14 16.47
N ALA A 17 1.09 52.34 15.94
CA ALA A 17 -0.25 52.96 15.87
C ALA A 17 -1.19 52.21 14.92
N LEU A 18 -0.67 51.77 13.77
CA LEU A 18 -1.42 50.95 12.80
C LEU A 18 -1.79 49.58 13.38
N LEU A 19 -0.87 48.92 14.09
CA LEU A 19 -1.12 47.66 14.78
C LEU A 19 -2.20 47.82 15.86
N PHE A 20 -2.14 48.89 16.65
CA PHE A 20 -3.15 49.17 17.67
C PHE A 20 -4.54 49.41 17.05
N LYS A 21 -4.61 50.15 15.93
CA LYS A 21 -5.86 50.34 15.18
C LYS A 21 -6.40 49.02 14.63
N ASN A 22 -5.56 48.18 14.04
CA ASN A 22 -5.95 46.86 13.53
C ASN A 22 -6.42 45.93 14.66
N CYS A 23 -5.77 45.98 15.82
CA CYS A 23 -6.17 45.25 17.03
C CYS A 23 -7.55 45.70 17.52
N LEU A 24 -7.81 47.01 17.61
CA LEU A 24 -9.11 47.55 18.00
C LEU A 24 -10.24 47.19 17.03
N ILE A 25 -9.96 47.20 15.72
CA ILE A 25 -10.92 46.79 14.70
C ILE A 25 -11.26 45.31 14.86
N LYS A 26 -10.25 44.45 15.07
CA LYS A 26 -10.41 43.01 15.29
C LYS A 26 -11.19 42.71 16.58
N CYS A 27 -10.93 43.44 17.67
CA CYS A 27 -11.69 43.35 18.92
C CYS A 27 -13.17 43.75 18.76
N ARG A 28 -13.50 44.58 17.76
CA ARG A 28 -14.89 45.00 17.47
C ARG A 28 -15.64 43.99 16.62
N THR A 29 -14.95 43.15 15.86
CA THR A 29 -15.51 42.05 15.03
C THR A 29 -15.31 40.67 15.67
N LYS A 30 -15.62 40.54 16.98
CA LYS A 30 -15.43 39.31 17.77
C LYS A 30 -15.99 38.03 17.13
N LYS A 31 -17.15 38.09 16.47
CA LYS A 31 -17.79 36.90 15.86
C LYS A 31 -17.01 36.35 14.65
N SER A 32 -16.45 37.20 13.80
CA SER A 32 -15.60 36.77 12.67
C SER A 32 -14.28 36.18 13.16
N SER A 33 -13.66 36.83 14.16
CA SER A 33 -12.37 36.41 14.69
C SER A 33 -12.41 35.05 15.39
N VAL A 34 -13.51 34.71 16.07
CA VAL A 34 -13.69 33.39 16.71
C VAL A 34 -13.84 32.30 15.65
N GLN A 35 -14.63 32.56 14.59
CA GLN A 35 -14.84 31.61 13.50
C GLN A 35 -13.55 31.34 12.72
N GLU A 36 -12.72 32.37 12.51
CA GLU A 36 -11.41 32.27 11.84
C GLU A 36 -10.41 31.38 12.58
N VAL A 37 -10.50 31.25 13.92
CA VAL A 37 -9.62 30.42 14.75
C VAL A 37 -10.21 29.03 14.98
N LEU A 38 -11.52 28.95 15.20
CA LEU A 38 -12.21 27.70 15.47
C LEU A 38 -12.15 26.75 14.27
N PHE A 39 -12.25 27.25 13.03
CA PHE A 39 -12.20 26.40 11.84
C PHE A 39 -10.84 25.70 11.64
N PRO A 40 -9.68 26.39 11.63
CA PRO A 40 -8.39 25.74 11.54
C PRO A 40 -8.15 24.71 12.66
N LEU A 41 -8.54 25.04 13.91
CA LEU A 41 -8.42 24.13 15.04
C LEU A 41 -9.31 22.89 14.87
N PHE A 42 -10.54 23.07 14.39
CA PHE A 42 -11.45 21.98 14.08
C PHE A 42 -10.86 21.06 12.99
N PHE A 43 -10.39 21.61 11.87
CA PHE A 43 -9.78 20.81 10.81
C PHE A 43 -8.48 20.11 11.27
N LEU A 44 -7.63 20.78 12.06
CA LEU A 44 -6.43 20.15 12.64
C LEU A 44 -6.78 19.01 13.59
N PHE A 45 -7.80 19.21 14.44
CA PHE A 45 -8.29 18.15 15.33
C PHE A 45 -8.76 16.93 14.54
N TRP A 46 -9.53 17.13 13.46
CA TRP A 46 -9.97 16.04 12.59
C TRP A 46 -8.82 15.36 11.84
N LEU A 47 -7.80 16.11 11.41
CA LEU A 47 -6.59 15.53 10.81
C LEU A 47 -5.86 14.61 11.79
N ILE A 48 -5.71 15.05 13.03
CA ILE A 48 -5.08 14.24 14.10
C ILE A 48 -5.93 13.00 14.36
N LEU A 49 -7.25 13.15 14.46
CA LEU A 49 -8.16 12.03 14.66
C LEU A 49 -8.05 11.01 13.51
N MET A 50 -8.09 11.45 12.26
CA MET A 50 -7.93 10.59 11.09
C MET A 50 -6.56 9.91 11.05
N SER A 51 -5.50 10.62 11.43
CA SER A 51 -4.15 10.06 11.53
C SER A 51 -4.04 9.02 12.66
N MET A 52 -4.78 9.20 13.76
CA MET A 52 -4.82 8.24 14.87
C MET A 52 -5.66 7.01 14.54
N MET A 53 -6.73 7.17 13.76
CA MET A 53 -7.62 6.08 13.34
C MET A 53 -6.93 5.12 12.35
N HIS A 54 -5.98 5.61 11.55
CA HIS A 54 -5.19 4.80 10.62
C HIS A 54 -3.69 4.88 10.92
N PRO A 55 -3.22 4.24 12.02
CA PRO A 55 -1.80 4.20 12.32
C PRO A 55 -1.04 3.40 11.24
N HIS A 56 0.21 3.80 10.97
CA HIS A 56 1.08 3.05 10.09
C HIS A 56 1.27 1.62 10.61
N ARG A 57 1.11 0.64 9.73
CA ARG A 57 1.41 -0.76 10.05
C ARG A 57 2.92 -0.93 10.07
N LYS A 58 3.46 -1.29 11.23
CA LYS A 58 4.87 -1.59 11.41
C LYS A 58 5.03 -3.09 11.50
N TYR A 59 5.81 -3.67 10.59
CA TYR A 59 6.17 -5.06 10.63
C TYR A 59 7.58 -5.20 11.18
N SER A 60 7.75 -6.06 12.19
CA SER A 60 9.07 -6.44 12.68
C SER A 60 9.76 -7.34 11.65
N GLU A 61 11.08 -7.45 11.77
CA GLU A 61 11.85 -8.41 11.00
C GLU A 61 11.26 -9.82 11.14
N ALA A 62 11.04 -10.48 10.01
CA ALA A 62 10.57 -11.86 9.97
C ALA A 62 11.79 -12.76 9.73
N ALA A 63 12.00 -13.73 10.60
CA ALA A 63 13.06 -14.72 10.41
C ALA A 63 12.65 -15.74 9.34
N ASN A 64 13.65 -16.36 8.73
CA ASN A 64 13.40 -17.45 7.78
C ASN A 64 12.66 -18.60 8.46
N THR A 65 11.64 -19.14 7.80
CA THR A 65 10.86 -20.26 8.34
C THR A 65 11.03 -21.49 7.46
N ASN A 66 11.40 -22.62 8.07
CA ASN A 66 11.54 -23.89 7.35
C ASN A 66 10.17 -24.56 7.20
N LEU A 67 9.83 -24.93 5.97
CA LEU A 67 8.59 -25.65 5.65
C LEU A 67 8.73 -27.18 5.70
N GLY A 68 9.96 -27.67 5.89
CA GLY A 68 10.28 -29.09 5.92
C GLY A 68 10.81 -29.60 4.58
N THR A 69 10.93 -30.92 4.49
CA THR A 69 11.25 -31.64 3.25
C THR A 69 9.99 -31.84 2.41
N LEU A 70 10.18 -32.21 1.15
CA LEU A 70 9.08 -32.50 0.24
C LEU A 70 8.33 -33.74 0.73
N ASP A 71 7.06 -33.60 1.13
CA ASP A 71 6.24 -34.71 1.60
C ASP A 71 5.30 -35.17 0.48
N THR A 72 5.57 -36.35 -0.08
CA THR A 72 4.72 -36.96 -1.11
C THR A 72 3.49 -37.66 -0.55
N SER A 73 3.43 -37.95 0.75
CA SER A 73 2.30 -38.70 1.34
C SER A 73 0.95 -38.01 1.11
N MET A 74 0.96 -36.68 0.97
CA MET A 74 -0.24 -35.89 0.66
C MET A 74 -0.84 -36.26 -0.70
N LEU A 75 -0.03 -36.68 -1.66
CA LEU A 75 -0.44 -37.02 -3.03
C LEU A 75 -1.19 -38.36 -3.14
N VAL A 76 -1.12 -39.24 -2.12
CA VAL A 76 -1.80 -40.56 -2.12
C VAL A 76 -3.32 -40.41 -2.23
N ASN A 77 -3.89 -39.32 -1.70
CA ASN A 77 -5.33 -39.07 -1.73
C ASN A 77 -5.80 -38.33 -2.99
N PHE A 78 -4.90 -38.03 -3.94
CA PHE A 78 -5.22 -37.29 -5.16
C PHE A 78 -5.52 -38.21 -6.33
N VAL A 79 -6.48 -37.78 -7.16
CA VAL A 79 -6.77 -38.42 -8.45
C VAL A 79 -6.17 -37.53 -9.53
N ILE A 80 -5.23 -38.06 -10.29
CA ILE A 80 -4.50 -37.31 -11.32
C ILE A 80 -5.04 -37.66 -12.70
N GLY A 81 -5.76 -36.72 -13.30
CA GLY A 81 -6.17 -36.81 -14.70
C GLY A 81 -5.09 -36.23 -15.61
N TYR A 82 -4.81 -36.85 -16.75
CA TYR A 82 -3.89 -36.28 -17.74
C TYR A 82 -4.42 -36.33 -19.18
N THR A 83 -4.03 -35.33 -19.98
CA THR A 83 -4.39 -35.16 -21.39
C THR A 83 -3.28 -34.45 -22.17
N PRO A 84 -3.07 -34.69 -23.47
CA PRO A 84 -3.60 -35.81 -24.24
C PRO A 84 -2.87 -37.13 -23.92
N PRO A 85 -3.49 -38.30 -24.15
CA PRO A 85 -2.95 -39.60 -23.75
C PRO A 85 -1.96 -40.13 -24.80
N THR A 86 -0.90 -39.37 -25.03
CA THR A 86 0.20 -39.73 -25.93
C THR A 86 1.06 -40.85 -25.33
N ARG A 87 1.84 -41.54 -26.19
CA ARG A 87 2.79 -42.57 -25.71
C ARG A 87 3.75 -42.02 -24.66
N VAL A 88 4.25 -40.80 -24.87
CA VAL A 88 5.19 -40.13 -23.96
C VAL A 88 4.51 -39.78 -22.64
N ALA A 89 3.31 -39.17 -22.68
CA ALA A 89 2.56 -38.83 -21.46
C ALA A 89 2.25 -40.07 -20.61
N ARG A 90 1.86 -41.18 -21.24
CA ARG A 90 1.61 -42.45 -20.55
C ARG A 90 2.86 -43.03 -19.90
N GLU A 91 4.01 -42.95 -20.58
CA GLU A 91 5.29 -43.38 -20.00
C GLU A 91 5.70 -42.52 -18.79
N ILE A 92 5.52 -41.19 -18.88
CA ILE A 92 5.78 -40.26 -17.77
C ILE A 92 4.86 -40.60 -16.58
N MET A 93 3.55 -40.69 -16.80
CA MET A 93 2.59 -40.92 -15.72
C MET A 93 2.73 -42.31 -15.08
N LYS A 94 3.07 -43.33 -15.88
CA LYS A 94 3.42 -44.66 -15.36
C LYS A 94 4.66 -44.64 -14.48
N LYS A 95 5.63 -43.79 -14.81
CA LYS A 95 6.86 -43.64 -14.02
C LYS A 95 6.59 -42.89 -12.71
N VAL A 96 5.77 -41.84 -12.77
CA VAL A 96 5.31 -41.08 -11.59
C VAL A 96 4.60 -41.99 -10.60
N SER A 97 3.76 -42.91 -11.08
CA SER A 97 3.03 -43.84 -10.20
C SER A 97 3.90 -44.96 -9.64
N SER A 98 4.94 -45.42 -10.34
CA SER A 98 5.80 -46.52 -9.88
C SER A 98 6.91 -46.10 -8.91
N ASP A 99 7.50 -44.94 -9.11
CA ASP A 99 8.75 -44.58 -8.42
C ASP A 99 8.52 -43.89 -7.07
N ASN A 100 7.33 -43.31 -6.85
CA ASN A 100 7.10 -42.39 -5.74
C ASN A 100 6.08 -42.88 -4.69
N PHE A 101 5.35 -43.99 -4.94
CA PHE A 101 4.22 -44.42 -4.12
C PHE A 101 4.12 -45.95 -4.01
N GLU A 102 4.20 -46.50 -2.79
CA GLU A 102 4.01 -47.94 -2.54
C GLU A 102 2.59 -48.41 -2.84
N ASP A 103 1.57 -47.56 -2.58
CA ASP A 103 0.15 -47.85 -2.84
C ASP A 103 -0.34 -47.40 -4.24
N GLY A 104 0.52 -46.73 -5.02
CA GLY A 104 0.20 -46.19 -6.34
C GLY A 104 -0.75 -44.99 -6.33
N ILE A 105 -0.52 -44.03 -7.24
CA ILE A 105 -1.49 -42.93 -7.47
C ILE A 105 -2.55 -43.37 -8.48
N ILE A 106 -3.80 -42.96 -8.25
CA ILE A 106 -4.89 -43.14 -9.21
C ILE A 106 -4.69 -42.15 -10.36
N THR A 107 -4.26 -42.66 -11.51
CA THR A 107 -4.09 -41.88 -12.75
C THR A 107 -5.21 -42.20 -13.75
N GLU A 108 -5.81 -41.18 -14.35
CA GLU A 108 -6.86 -41.31 -15.35
C GLU A 108 -6.49 -40.62 -16.67
N GLU A 109 -6.79 -41.27 -17.80
CA GLU A 109 -6.51 -40.76 -19.14
C GLU A 109 -7.74 -40.02 -19.69
N TYR A 110 -7.54 -38.83 -20.27
CA TYR A 110 -8.59 -38.04 -20.93
C TYR A 110 -8.18 -37.72 -22.37
N LEU A 111 -9.14 -37.70 -23.30
CA LEU A 111 -8.85 -37.50 -24.72
C LEU A 111 -8.66 -36.03 -25.07
N SER A 112 -9.37 -35.14 -24.38
CA SER A 112 -9.33 -33.69 -24.61
C SER A 112 -9.19 -32.89 -23.32
N GLU A 113 -8.89 -31.61 -23.45
CA GLU A 113 -8.81 -30.70 -22.31
C GLU A 113 -10.20 -30.39 -21.73
N GLU A 114 -11.22 -30.36 -22.59
CA GLU A 114 -12.60 -30.13 -22.21
C GLU A 114 -13.14 -31.29 -21.34
N GLU A 115 -12.88 -32.54 -21.73
CA GLU A 115 -13.25 -33.72 -20.92
C GLU A 115 -12.59 -33.70 -19.54
N LEU A 116 -11.31 -33.30 -19.47
CA LEU A 116 -10.58 -33.14 -18.21
C LEU A 116 -11.23 -32.06 -17.33
N GLN A 117 -11.65 -30.96 -17.93
CA GLN A 117 -12.29 -29.85 -17.22
C GLN A 117 -13.69 -30.24 -16.71
N GLU A 118 -14.49 -30.93 -17.52
CA GLU A 118 -15.79 -31.47 -17.09
C GLU A 118 -15.64 -32.46 -15.93
N ALA A 119 -14.63 -33.33 -16.00
CA ALA A 119 -14.31 -34.24 -14.92
C ALA A 119 -13.90 -33.51 -13.64
N SER A 120 -13.11 -32.43 -13.75
CA SER A 120 -12.73 -31.61 -12.60
C SER A 120 -13.92 -30.94 -11.90
N ALA A 121 -14.98 -30.63 -12.64
CA ALA A 121 -16.20 -30.04 -12.08
C ALA A 121 -17.09 -31.05 -11.35
N PHE A 122 -17.06 -32.32 -11.76
CA PHE A 122 -17.87 -33.38 -11.17
C PHE A 122 -17.16 -34.15 -10.04
N LYS A 123 -15.82 -34.20 -10.08
CA LYS A 123 -15.00 -34.95 -9.12
C LYS A 123 -14.70 -34.16 -7.84
N PRO A 124 -14.38 -34.84 -6.72
CA PRO A 124 -14.09 -34.19 -5.44
C PRO A 124 -12.85 -33.27 -5.50
N SER A 125 -12.68 -32.46 -4.46
CA SER A 125 -11.61 -31.45 -4.27
C SER A 125 -10.17 -31.94 -4.37
N ASN A 126 -9.95 -33.23 -4.55
CA ASN A 126 -8.63 -33.85 -4.66
C ASN A 126 -8.30 -34.28 -6.11
N PHE A 127 -9.12 -33.87 -7.08
CA PHE A 127 -8.82 -34.07 -8.49
C PHE A 127 -7.83 -33.01 -8.98
N VAL A 128 -6.78 -33.46 -9.67
CA VAL A 128 -5.76 -32.61 -10.28
C VAL A 128 -5.61 -32.98 -11.74
N GLY A 129 -5.61 -31.98 -12.61
CA GLY A 129 -5.41 -32.14 -14.04
C GLY A 129 -3.98 -31.85 -14.47
N VAL A 130 -3.45 -32.63 -15.40
CA VAL A 130 -2.16 -32.41 -16.07
C VAL A 130 -2.38 -32.32 -17.57
N VAL A 131 -2.10 -31.16 -18.15
CA VAL A 131 -2.21 -30.92 -19.59
C VAL A 131 -0.80 -30.90 -20.19
N PHE A 132 -0.45 -31.92 -20.97
CA PHE A 132 0.83 -32.02 -21.65
C PHE A 132 0.75 -31.29 -23.00
N ASN A 133 1.56 -30.23 -23.17
CA ASN A 133 1.70 -29.54 -24.45
C ASN A 133 2.75 -30.21 -25.32
N ASP A 134 3.87 -30.61 -24.71
CA ASP A 134 5.00 -31.24 -25.37
C ASP A 134 5.61 -32.32 -24.48
N ALA A 135 6.63 -33.04 -24.99
CA ALA A 135 7.38 -34.04 -24.21
C ALA A 135 8.14 -33.48 -22.99
N MET A 136 8.26 -32.15 -22.86
CA MET A 136 8.95 -31.45 -21.76
C MET A 136 8.11 -30.31 -21.16
N SER A 137 6.93 -30.02 -21.70
CA SER A 137 6.09 -28.91 -21.27
C SER A 137 4.73 -29.42 -20.85
N TYR A 138 4.30 -29.06 -19.66
CA TYR A 138 3.00 -29.39 -19.13
C TYR A 138 2.41 -28.23 -18.32
N GLN A 139 1.10 -28.28 -18.09
CA GLN A 139 0.36 -27.34 -17.27
C GLN A 139 -0.41 -28.12 -16.20
N LEU A 140 -0.29 -27.69 -14.95
CA LEU A 140 -1.02 -28.26 -13.83
C LEU A 140 -2.30 -27.45 -13.58
N ARG A 141 -3.42 -28.16 -13.47
CA ARG A 141 -4.71 -27.60 -13.10
C ARG A 141 -5.09 -28.13 -11.72
N PHE A 142 -4.97 -27.25 -10.74
CA PHE A 142 -5.36 -27.53 -9.36
C PHE A 142 -6.71 -26.87 -9.04
N PRO A 143 -7.46 -27.43 -8.09
CA PRO A 143 -8.67 -26.79 -7.57
C PRO A 143 -8.32 -25.50 -6.81
N ASP A 144 -9.35 -24.73 -6.43
CA ASP A 144 -9.27 -23.43 -5.73
C ASP A 144 -8.51 -23.44 -4.38
N SER A 145 -7.90 -24.56 -3.99
CA SER A 145 -7.02 -24.68 -2.84
C SER A 145 -5.63 -24.05 -3.05
N VAL A 146 -5.28 -23.72 -4.29
CA VAL A 146 -3.99 -23.10 -4.65
C VAL A 146 -4.24 -21.67 -5.11
N ALA A 147 -3.46 -20.72 -4.57
CA ALA A 147 -3.58 -19.32 -4.95
C ALA A 147 -3.30 -19.13 -6.46
N MET A 148 -4.06 -18.25 -7.10
CA MET A 148 -3.81 -17.85 -8.49
C MET A 148 -2.53 -17.01 -8.53
N SER A 149 -1.65 -17.25 -9.51
CA SER A 149 -0.44 -16.43 -9.67
C SER A 149 -0.84 -14.97 -9.94
N SER A 150 -0.56 -14.08 -9.01
CA SER A 150 -0.78 -12.65 -9.17
C SER A 150 0.53 -11.95 -9.49
N ILE A 151 0.48 -10.95 -10.39
CA ILE A 151 1.62 -10.07 -10.67
C ILE A 151 1.77 -9.01 -9.55
N TYR A 152 0.74 -8.87 -8.71
CA TYR A 152 0.70 -7.90 -7.65
C TYR A 152 1.23 -8.51 -6.36
N MET A 153 2.23 -7.85 -5.77
CA MET A 153 2.75 -8.25 -4.47
C MET A 153 1.69 -7.96 -3.39
N GLU A 154 1.18 -9.01 -2.73
CA GLU A 154 0.25 -8.86 -1.62
C GLU A 154 0.90 -8.14 -0.43
N SER A 155 0.06 -7.50 0.41
CA SER A 155 0.53 -6.91 1.68
C SER A 155 1.06 -7.98 2.63
N ARG A 156 2.14 -7.67 3.36
CA ARG A 156 2.75 -8.50 4.40
C ARG A 156 1.77 -8.88 5.52
N ALA A 157 0.66 -8.14 5.67
CA ALA A 157 -0.43 -8.52 6.56
C ALA A 157 -0.95 -9.94 6.30
N SER A 158 -1.03 -10.32 5.01
CA SER A 158 -1.58 -11.60 4.53
C SER A 158 -0.80 -12.79 5.10
N CYS A 159 0.53 -12.68 5.22
CA CYS A 159 1.41 -13.78 5.64
C CYS A 159 2.00 -13.63 7.07
N SER A 160 1.38 -12.82 7.94
CA SER A 160 1.89 -12.60 9.30
C SER A 160 1.91 -13.86 10.19
N ASN A 161 1.05 -14.85 9.88
CA ASN A 161 0.99 -16.13 10.57
C ASN A 161 0.88 -17.25 9.55
N LEU A 162 1.93 -18.05 9.38
CA LEU A 162 1.93 -19.22 8.49
C LEU A 162 0.75 -20.17 8.75
N ARG A 163 0.33 -20.27 10.01
CA ARG A 163 -0.77 -21.13 10.47
C ARG A 163 -2.16 -20.62 10.11
N LYS A 164 -2.30 -19.34 9.74
CA LYS A 164 -3.58 -18.73 9.34
C LYS A 164 -3.84 -18.78 7.83
N GLY A 165 -3.00 -19.51 7.09
CA GLY A 165 -3.04 -19.56 5.64
C GLY A 165 -2.28 -18.38 5.05
N CYS A 166 -1.15 -18.69 4.43
CA CYS A 166 -0.39 -17.72 3.65
C CYS A 166 -0.37 -18.22 2.21
N GLU A 167 -0.80 -17.38 1.27
CA GLU A 167 -0.92 -17.76 -0.14
C GLU A 167 0.40 -18.29 -0.71
N SER A 168 1.54 -17.67 -0.35
CA SER A 168 2.86 -18.13 -0.80
C SER A 168 3.23 -19.54 -0.33
N VAL A 169 2.66 -20.01 0.78
CA VAL A 169 2.88 -21.36 1.32
C VAL A 169 1.85 -22.35 0.79
N THR A 170 0.74 -21.88 0.20
CA THR A 170 -0.32 -22.77 -0.29
C THR A 170 0.19 -23.78 -1.30
N TYR A 171 1.08 -23.38 -2.23
CA TYR A 171 1.72 -24.29 -3.19
C TYR A 171 2.50 -25.44 -2.54
N TRP A 172 3.14 -25.17 -1.39
CA TRP A 172 3.87 -26.19 -0.65
C TRP A 172 2.92 -27.09 0.14
N SER A 173 1.93 -26.50 0.83
CA SER A 173 0.99 -27.27 1.67
C SER A 173 -0.09 -28.02 0.88
N SER A 174 -0.40 -27.61 -0.36
CA SER A 174 -1.42 -28.24 -1.19
C SER A 174 -0.94 -29.50 -1.91
N GLY A 175 0.36 -29.79 -1.87
CA GLY A 175 0.98 -30.86 -2.66
C GLY A 175 1.29 -30.46 -4.11
N PHE A 176 1.04 -29.22 -4.53
CA PHE A 176 1.36 -28.74 -5.88
C PHE A 176 2.85 -28.91 -6.20
N THR A 177 3.73 -28.42 -5.33
CA THR A 177 5.18 -28.52 -5.53
C THR A 177 5.67 -29.97 -5.49
N ALA A 178 5.03 -30.82 -4.67
CA ALA A 178 5.35 -32.24 -4.63
C ALA A 178 5.00 -32.93 -5.96
N LEU A 179 3.81 -32.69 -6.50
CA LEU A 179 3.41 -33.27 -7.78
C LEU A 179 4.31 -32.77 -8.93
N GLN A 180 4.60 -31.48 -8.94
CA GLN A 180 5.51 -30.87 -9.91
C GLN A 180 6.89 -31.55 -9.88
N ALA A 181 7.47 -31.72 -8.68
CA ALA A 181 8.75 -32.39 -8.53
C ALA A 181 8.71 -33.86 -8.98
N CYS A 182 7.62 -34.60 -8.72
CA CYS A 182 7.45 -35.98 -9.19
C CYS A 182 7.43 -36.06 -10.73
N ILE A 183 6.67 -35.19 -11.40
CA ILE A 183 6.57 -35.15 -12.86
C ILE A 183 7.92 -34.73 -13.47
N ASP A 184 8.57 -33.70 -12.92
CA ASP A 184 9.87 -33.23 -13.40
C ASP A 184 10.95 -34.31 -13.22
N ALA A 185 10.96 -35.01 -12.08
CA ALA A 185 11.87 -36.13 -11.84
C ALA A 185 11.68 -37.24 -12.87
N ALA A 186 10.42 -37.61 -13.18
CA ALA A 186 10.10 -38.62 -14.18
C ALA A 186 10.54 -38.18 -15.60
N ILE A 187 10.28 -36.93 -15.98
CA ILE A 187 10.71 -36.38 -17.28
C ILE A 187 12.24 -36.39 -17.39
N ILE A 188 12.96 -35.92 -16.36
CA ILE A 188 14.43 -35.88 -16.35
C ILE A 188 14.99 -37.30 -16.46
N GLN A 189 14.44 -38.25 -15.70
CA GLN A 189 14.91 -39.63 -15.72
C GLN A 189 14.66 -40.30 -17.07
N LEU A 190 13.49 -40.08 -17.69
CA LEU A 190 13.20 -40.63 -19.03
C LEU A 190 14.13 -40.06 -20.11
N LYS A 191 14.67 -38.85 -19.92
CA LYS A 191 15.51 -38.17 -20.90
C LYS A 191 17.00 -38.39 -20.68
N THR A 192 17.44 -38.47 -19.43
CA THR A 192 18.85 -38.55 -19.04
C THR A 192 19.26 -39.95 -18.56
N ASN A 193 18.29 -40.84 -18.33
CA ASN A 193 18.48 -42.16 -17.74
C ASN A 193 19.15 -42.12 -16.34
N GLN A 194 19.06 -40.99 -15.64
CA GLN A 194 19.55 -40.80 -14.27
C GLN A 194 18.38 -40.45 -13.35
N SER A 195 18.29 -41.10 -12.19
CA SER A 195 17.29 -40.81 -11.17
C SER A 195 17.70 -39.58 -10.37
N VAL A 196 16.80 -38.59 -10.29
CA VAL A 196 17.01 -37.34 -9.54
C VAL A 196 16.13 -37.27 -8.28
N TRP A 197 15.24 -38.24 -8.09
CA TRP A 197 14.25 -38.24 -7.00
C TRP A 197 14.86 -38.09 -5.61
N GLU A 198 15.89 -38.87 -5.26
CA GLU A 198 16.56 -38.78 -3.94
C GLU A 198 17.09 -37.37 -3.64
N GLN A 199 17.54 -36.66 -4.67
CA GLN A 199 18.04 -35.29 -4.51
C GLN A 199 16.88 -34.29 -4.31
N LEU A 200 15.76 -34.51 -5.02
CA LEU A 200 14.56 -33.67 -4.96
C LEU A 200 13.76 -33.86 -3.66
N GLU A 201 13.72 -35.07 -3.12
CA GLU A 201 13.05 -35.36 -1.85
C GLU A 201 13.75 -34.69 -0.66
N LEU A 202 15.09 -34.67 -0.69
CA LEU A 202 15.91 -34.02 0.33
C LEU A 202 15.85 -32.49 0.29
N THR A 203 15.35 -31.90 -0.80
CA THR A 203 15.23 -30.45 -0.92
C THR A 203 14.26 -29.90 0.11
N ARG A 204 14.67 -28.83 0.79
CA ARG A 204 13.87 -28.17 1.82
C ARG A 204 13.41 -26.82 1.30
N ALA A 205 12.12 -26.54 1.43
CA ALA A 205 11.61 -25.20 1.18
C ALA A 205 11.77 -24.33 2.42
N MET A 206 12.20 -23.09 2.17
CA MET A 206 12.34 -22.06 3.19
C MET A 206 11.58 -20.82 2.75
N VAL A 207 10.67 -20.37 3.61
CA VAL A 207 10.10 -19.02 3.46
C VAL A 207 11.18 -18.05 3.86
N MET A 208 11.62 -17.22 2.90
CA MET A 208 12.61 -16.20 3.17
C MET A 208 12.04 -15.17 4.14
N GLY A 209 12.83 -14.86 5.15
CA GLY A 209 12.61 -13.77 6.07
C GLY A 209 12.70 -12.45 5.35
N GLU A 210 12.01 -11.46 5.88
CA GLU A 210 11.93 -10.13 5.30
C GLU A 210 12.32 -9.08 6.34
N ALA A 211 13.12 -8.10 5.93
CA ALA A 211 13.58 -7.02 6.78
C ALA A 211 12.40 -6.24 7.39
N ALA A 212 12.62 -5.54 8.51
CA ALA A 212 11.57 -4.70 9.10
C ALA A 212 11.15 -3.60 8.12
N VAL A 213 9.85 -3.56 7.79
CA VAL A 213 9.27 -2.59 6.85
C VAL A 213 8.06 -1.93 7.50
N VAL A 214 7.94 -0.63 7.28
CA VAL A 214 6.72 0.11 7.60
C VAL A 214 5.88 0.14 6.34
N GLU A 215 4.77 -0.60 6.32
CA GLU A 215 3.84 -0.50 5.20
C GLU A 215 3.09 0.81 5.30
N ILE A 216 3.17 1.52 4.19
CA ILE A 216 2.62 2.84 4.00
C ILE A 216 1.41 2.66 3.09
N ASP A 217 0.21 2.60 3.68
CA ASP A 217 -1.01 2.63 2.88
C ASP A 217 -1.11 3.97 2.16
N ASN A 218 -1.18 3.91 0.82
CA ASN A 218 -1.25 5.10 -0.04
C ASN A 218 -2.61 5.78 0.06
N PHE A 219 -3.69 5.01 0.22
CA PHE A 219 -5.06 5.50 0.28
C PHE A 219 -5.34 6.48 1.44
N PRO A 220 -5.11 6.14 2.73
CA PRO A 220 -5.33 7.08 3.84
C PRO A 220 -4.40 8.30 3.74
N ARG A 221 -3.19 8.13 3.19
CA ARG A 221 -2.23 9.22 3.00
C ARG A 221 -2.72 10.24 1.97
N ALA A 222 -3.29 9.77 0.86
CA ALA A 222 -3.90 10.63 -0.14
C ALA A 222 -5.09 11.42 0.44
N ILE A 223 -5.92 10.78 1.25
CA ILE A 223 -7.04 11.44 1.94
C ILE A 223 -6.54 12.52 2.91
N ILE A 224 -5.51 12.22 3.71
CA ILE A 224 -4.90 13.19 4.63
C ILE A 224 -4.37 14.41 3.86
N LEU A 225 -3.71 14.22 2.72
CA LEU A 225 -3.21 15.30 1.88
C LEU A 225 -4.33 16.18 1.31
N ILE A 226 -5.40 15.57 0.80
CA ILE A 226 -6.56 16.32 0.29
C ILE A 226 -7.22 17.10 1.43
N TYR A 227 -7.40 16.47 2.59
CA TYR A 227 -8.01 17.11 3.74
C TYR A 227 -7.15 18.27 4.26
N LEU A 228 -5.83 18.15 4.24
CA LEU A 228 -4.90 19.23 4.58
C LEU A 228 -5.09 20.44 3.65
N VAL A 229 -5.21 20.23 2.35
CA VAL A 229 -5.47 21.32 1.38
C VAL A 229 -6.81 22.01 1.68
N ILE A 230 -7.85 21.23 1.99
CA ILE A 230 -9.18 21.76 2.35
C ILE A 230 -9.10 22.57 3.65
N ALA A 231 -8.36 22.08 4.66
CA ALA A 231 -8.20 22.76 5.94
C ALA A 231 -7.55 24.15 5.81
N PHE A 232 -6.61 24.33 4.87
CA PHE A 232 -5.94 25.62 4.63
C PHE A 232 -6.72 26.57 3.70
N SER A 233 -7.71 26.06 2.95
CA SER A 233 -8.50 26.87 2.00
C SER A 233 -9.27 28.03 2.65
N PRO A 234 -10.00 27.85 3.78
CA PRO A 234 -10.67 28.95 4.47
C PRO A 234 -9.71 30.06 4.89
N PHE A 235 -8.50 29.71 5.36
CA PHE A 235 -7.49 30.70 5.72
C PHE A 235 -7.08 31.56 4.52
N GLY A 236 -6.83 30.92 3.37
CA GLY A 236 -6.56 31.63 2.11
C GLY A 236 -7.72 32.53 1.68
N TYR A 237 -8.96 32.06 1.82
CA TYR A 237 -10.18 32.82 1.49
C TYR A 237 -10.34 34.08 2.36
N TYR A 238 -10.18 33.97 3.68
CA TYR A 238 -10.26 35.12 4.57
C TYR A 238 -9.15 36.14 4.29
N LEU A 239 -7.91 35.68 4.07
CA LEU A 239 -6.82 36.57 3.67
C LEU A 239 -7.14 37.30 2.36
N ALA A 240 -7.66 36.59 1.37
CA ALA A 240 -8.04 37.18 0.09
C ALA A 240 -9.12 38.26 0.25
N ILE A 241 -10.18 38.01 1.03
CA ILE A 241 -11.21 39.02 1.32
C ILE A 241 -10.59 40.25 2.00
N HIS A 242 -9.73 40.06 3.01
CA HIS A 242 -9.11 41.18 3.70
C HIS A 242 -8.22 42.02 2.77
N ILE A 243 -7.45 41.37 1.90
CA ILE A 243 -6.60 42.04 0.90
C ILE A 243 -7.46 42.80 -0.12
N VAL A 244 -8.54 42.19 -0.61
CA VAL A 244 -9.46 42.82 -1.57
C VAL A 244 -10.19 44.00 -0.92
N ALA A 245 -10.70 43.86 0.30
CA ALA A 245 -11.36 44.94 1.03
C ALA A 245 -10.39 46.11 1.33
N GLU A 246 -9.12 45.81 1.61
CA GLU A 246 -8.08 46.83 1.78
C GLU A 246 -7.76 47.57 0.47
N LYS A 247 -7.74 46.83 -0.65
CA LYS A 247 -7.54 47.35 -2.00
C LYS A 247 -8.71 48.22 -2.46
N GLU A 248 -9.95 47.79 -2.26
CA GLU A 248 -11.17 48.55 -2.60
C GLU A 248 -11.24 49.88 -1.85
N ARG A 249 -10.85 49.88 -0.58
CA ARG A 249 -10.78 51.10 0.24
C ARG A 249 -9.58 51.99 -0.11
N LYS A 250 -8.77 51.61 -1.11
CA LYS A 250 -7.54 52.31 -1.54
C LYS A 250 -6.61 52.66 -0.37
N LEU A 251 -6.64 51.87 0.70
CA LEU A 251 -5.91 52.18 1.92
C LEU A 251 -4.41 52.27 1.66
N LYS A 252 -3.89 51.43 0.76
CA LYS A 252 -2.49 51.49 0.31
C LYS A 252 -2.13 52.81 -0.37
N GLU A 253 -3.03 53.37 -1.17
CA GLU A 253 -2.82 54.67 -1.84
C GLU A 253 -2.89 55.81 -0.81
N PHE A 254 -3.86 55.77 0.10
CA PHE A 254 -3.96 56.73 1.21
C PHE A 254 -2.73 56.70 2.14
N LEU A 255 -2.21 55.52 2.49
CA LEU A 255 -1.02 55.39 3.33
C LEU A 255 0.27 55.81 2.61
N LYS A 256 0.37 55.63 1.29
CA LYS A 256 1.48 56.18 0.47
C LYS A 256 1.46 57.70 0.46
N ILE A 257 0.29 58.31 0.30
CA ILE A 257 0.11 59.78 0.35
C ILE A 257 0.45 60.34 1.74
N LEU A 258 0.20 59.57 2.80
CA LEU A 258 0.53 59.93 4.19
C LEU A 258 2.04 59.76 4.54
N GLY A 259 2.86 59.32 3.58
CA GLY A 259 4.32 59.21 3.74
C GLY A 259 4.83 57.88 4.29
N LEU A 260 4.04 56.79 4.20
CA LEU A 260 4.50 55.46 4.62
C LEU A 260 5.37 54.80 3.53
N HIS A 261 6.50 54.21 3.94
CA HIS A 261 7.40 53.47 3.05
C HIS A 261 6.82 52.10 2.65
N ASP A 262 6.94 51.71 1.37
CA ASP A 262 6.33 50.48 0.80
C ASP A 262 6.80 49.19 1.51
N THR A 263 8.01 49.19 2.10
CA THR A 263 8.54 48.06 2.87
C THR A 263 7.87 47.92 4.24
N ALA A 264 7.53 49.02 4.91
CA ALA A 264 6.85 49.00 6.20
C ALA A 264 5.44 48.40 6.10
N PHE A 265 4.79 48.57 4.95
CA PHE A 265 3.50 47.94 4.65
C PHE A 265 3.60 46.41 4.68
N TRP A 266 4.55 45.82 3.94
CA TRP A 266 4.75 44.37 3.93
C TRP A 266 5.13 43.82 5.30
N TYR A 267 5.98 44.52 6.06
CA TYR A 267 6.30 44.13 7.44
C TYR A 267 5.07 44.16 8.36
N VAL A 268 4.16 45.12 8.20
CA VAL A 268 2.90 45.18 8.96
C VAL A 268 1.94 44.08 8.55
N SER A 269 1.82 43.75 7.26
CA SER A 269 1.01 42.62 6.80
C SER A 269 1.56 41.28 7.34
N VAL A 270 2.88 41.09 7.32
CA VAL A 270 3.53 39.90 7.88
C VAL A 270 3.39 39.87 9.41
N TRP A 271 3.53 41.01 10.10
CA TRP A 271 3.32 41.10 11.55
C TRP A 271 1.86 40.91 11.98
N TYR A 272 0.90 41.35 11.19
CA TYR A 272 -0.53 41.10 11.44
C TYR A 272 -0.84 39.60 11.33
N ASN A 273 -0.27 38.92 10.33
CA ASN A 273 -0.34 37.46 10.19
C ASN A 273 0.42 36.73 11.33
N LEU A 274 1.57 37.24 11.80
CA LEU A 274 2.32 36.68 12.93
C LEU A 274 1.65 36.90 14.29
N PHE A 275 0.98 38.04 14.48
CA PHE A 275 0.18 38.31 15.67
C PHE A 275 -1.04 37.37 15.71
N PHE A 276 -1.64 37.11 14.55
CA PHE A 276 -2.65 36.08 14.37
C PHE A 276 -2.16 34.68 14.79
N ILE A 277 -0.87 34.37 14.59
CA ILE A 277 -0.22 33.11 15.04
C ILE A 277 0.15 33.13 16.54
N LYS A 278 0.52 34.28 17.12
CA LYS A 278 0.82 34.37 18.56
C LYS A 278 -0.42 34.30 19.45
N GLU A 279 -1.58 34.79 18.97
CA GLU A 279 -2.86 34.59 19.66
C GLU A 279 -3.31 33.11 19.67
N ILE A 280 -2.82 32.29 18.72
CA ILE A 280 -3.03 30.83 18.65
C ILE A 280 -2.23 30.08 19.73
N GLN A 281 -1.13 30.65 20.26
CA GLN A 281 -0.24 29.99 21.21
C GLN A 281 -0.46 30.40 22.69
N SER A 282 -1.32 31.39 22.94
CA SER A 282 -1.60 31.94 24.27
C SER A 282 -2.99 31.56 24.82
N LEU A 283 -3.72 30.69 24.12
CA LEU A 283 -4.95 30.01 24.56
C LEU A 283 -4.66 28.52 24.66
#